data_AF-A0A5J4YPP3-F1
#
_entry.id   AF-A0A5J4YPP3-F1
#
_cell.length_a   1.000
_cell.length_b   1.000
_cell.length_c   1.000
_cell.angle_alpha   90.00
_cell.angle_beta   90.00
_cell.angle_gamma   90.00
#
_symmetry.space_group_name_H-M   'P 1'
#
loop_
_entity.id
_entity.type
_entity.pdbx_description
1 polymer ?
#
loop_
_entity_poly.entity_id
_entity_poly.type
_entity_poly.pdbx_seq_one_letter_code
_entity_poly.pdbx_strand_id
1 'polypeptide(L)'
;MMPIPSSFVGKLPASGHEILGDDLVAMMSRNTAFDIKSYLVQRGQWNERDAGFLASNLEKAILSWEMRLETEKSASSKRKLDLNFSRRNKLKNMHLVLAKARIALKHLREAFPFMAPTALQMAKVCANLDAGKAGLEAYSRALEGRAGVIKERLLQIISADIDEGNRKPNSSKR
;
A
#
# COMPACT_ATOMS: atom_id res chain seq x y z
N MET A 1 -13.35 3.89 -11.36
CA MET A 1 -12.30 2.92 -10.99
C MET A 1 -12.27 1.79 -12.01
N MET A 2 -11.09 1.31 -12.41
CA MET A 2 -10.95 0.10 -13.21
C MET A 2 -11.35 -1.12 -12.37
N PRO A 3 -12.16 -2.05 -12.93
CA PRO A 3 -12.59 -3.24 -12.20
C PRO A 3 -11.39 -4.12 -11.86
N ILE A 4 -11.49 -4.84 -10.73
CA ILE A 4 -10.49 -5.84 -10.36
C ILE A 4 -10.70 -7.05 -11.28
N PRO A 5 -9.67 -7.53 -12.00
CA PRO A 5 -9.82 -8.68 -12.89
C PRO A 5 -10.14 -9.95 -12.10
N SER A 6 -11.11 -10.74 -12.57
CA SER A 6 -11.46 -12.04 -11.98
C SER A 6 -10.27 -13.02 -11.99
N SER A 7 -9.40 -12.93 -12.98
CA SER A 7 -8.15 -13.69 -13.08
C SER A 7 -7.14 -13.37 -11.97
N PHE A 8 -7.15 -12.14 -11.45
CA PHE A 8 -6.33 -11.74 -10.30
C PHE A 8 -6.92 -12.31 -9.01
N VAL A 9 -8.25 -12.24 -8.89
CA VAL A 9 -8.97 -12.78 -7.73
C VAL A 9 -8.76 -14.29 -7.59
N GLY A 10 -8.79 -15.03 -8.69
CA GLY A 10 -8.54 -16.49 -8.69
C GLY A 10 -7.11 -16.89 -8.32
N LYS A 11 -6.15 -15.96 -8.34
CA LYS A 11 -4.74 -16.19 -7.95
C LYS A 11 -4.42 -15.72 -6.53
N LEU A 12 -5.39 -15.16 -5.81
CA LEU A 12 -5.18 -14.70 -4.43
C LEU A 12 -4.99 -15.90 -3.49
N PRO A 13 -3.98 -15.86 -2.61
CA PRO A 13 -3.85 -16.85 -1.54
C PRO A 13 -5.06 -16.88 -0.60
N ALA A 14 -5.29 -18.04 0.01
CA ALA A 14 -6.48 -18.29 0.81
C ALA A 14 -6.50 -17.48 2.13
N SER A 15 -5.35 -16.99 2.57
CA SER A 15 -5.21 -16.25 3.82
C SER A 15 -4.28 -15.04 3.71
N GLY A 16 -4.67 -13.92 4.31
CA GLY A 16 -3.79 -12.77 4.51
C GLY A 16 -2.49 -13.11 5.28
N HIS A 17 -2.50 -14.18 6.08
CA HIS A 17 -1.33 -14.71 6.77
C HIS A 17 -0.27 -15.26 5.80
N GLU A 18 -0.69 -15.97 4.74
CA GLU A 18 0.24 -16.48 3.72
C GLU A 18 0.85 -15.35 2.89
N ILE A 19 0.16 -14.20 2.81
CA ILE A 19 0.56 -13.06 1.99
C ILE A 19 1.52 -12.13 2.74
N LEU A 20 1.24 -11.85 4.02
CA LEU A 20 1.96 -10.87 4.84
C LEU A 20 2.91 -11.52 5.86
N GLY A 21 2.76 -12.81 6.11
CA GLY A 21 3.42 -13.52 7.20
C GLY A 21 2.67 -13.36 8.53
N ASP A 22 2.81 -14.37 9.39
CA ASP A 22 2.12 -14.41 10.67
C ASP A 22 2.51 -13.27 11.61
N ASP A 23 3.77 -12.85 11.60
CA ASP A 23 4.27 -11.77 12.46
C ASP A 23 3.58 -10.43 12.16
N LEU A 24 3.51 -10.06 10.88
CA LEU A 24 2.91 -8.79 10.46
C LEU A 24 1.39 -8.78 10.74
N VAL A 25 0.70 -9.90 10.48
CA VAL A 25 -0.73 -10.01 10.77
C VAL A 25 -0.99 -10.01 12.28
N ALA A 26 -0.14 -10.66 13.09
CA ALA A 26 -0.24 -10.63 14.54
C ALA A 26 -0.05 -9.20 15.08
N MET A 27 0.93 -8.46 14.57
CA MET A 27 1.18 -7.07 14.94
C MET A 27 0.00 -6.16 14.58
N MET A 28 -0.61 -6.34 13.40
CA MET A 28 -1.82 -5.60 13.02
C MET A 28 -3.04 -5.97 13.87
N SER A 29 -3.15 -7.24 14.28
CA SER A 29 -4.29 -7.75 15.05
C SER A 29 -4.29 -7.30 16.51
N ARG A 30 -3.15 -6.83 17.05
CA ARG A 30 -3.07 -6.26 18.40
C ARG A 30 -3.92 -4.99 18.51
N ASN A 31 -4.45 -4.70 19.69
CA ASN A 31 -5.23 -3.47 19.92
C ASN A 31 -4.35 -2.22 20.12
N THR A 32 -3.05 -2.31 19.85
CA THR A 32 -2.10 -1.20 19.95
C THR A 32 -2.05 -0.40 18.65
N ALA A 33 -1.54 0.83 18.70
CA ALA A 33 -1.19 1.57 17.50
C ALA A 33 -0.19 0.76 16.66
N PHE A 34 -0.42 0.70 15.35
CA PHE A 34 0.45 0.02 14.40
C PHE A 34 1.04 1.08 13.47
N ASP A 35 2.37 1.18 13.46
CA ASP A 35 3.11 2.02 12.53
C ASP A 35 3.98 1.14 11.63
N ILE A 36 3.70 1.22 10.32
CA ILE A 36 4.43 0.42 9.33
C ILE A 36 5.87 0.91 9.15
N LYS A 37 6.12 2.19 9.37
CA LYS A 37 7.46 2.76 9.25
C LYS A 37 8.38 2.18 10.32
N SER A 38 7.96 2.26 11.58
CA SER A 38 8.71 1.67 12.69
C SER A 38 8.97 0.17 12.49
N TYR A 39 7.97 -0.58 12.00
CA TYR A 39 8.11 -2.01 11.69
C TYR A 39 9.19 -2.30 10.63
N LEU A 40 9.21 -1.54 9.53
CA LEU A 40 10.19 -1.72 8.46
C LEU A 40 11.59 -1.23 8.84
N VAL A 41 11.68 -0.11 9.57
CA VAL A 41 12.96 0.45 10.03
C VAL A 41 13.68 -0.52 10.97
N GLN A 42 12.96 -1.15 11.91
CA GLN A 42 13.54 -2.14 12.81
C GLN A 42 14.15 -3.35 12.07
N ARG A 43 13.64 -3.65 10.88
CA ARG A 43 14.10 -4.76 10.03
C ARG A 43 15.12 -4.33 8.96
N GLY A 44 15.47 -3.04 8.89
CA GLY A 44 16.36 -2.51 7.86
C GLY A 44 15.74 -2.51 6.45
N GLN A 45 14.41 -2.58 6.34
CA GLN A 45 13.66 -2.72 5.09
C GLN A 45 12.98 -1.42 4.65
N TRP A 46 13.41 -0.28 5.18
CA TRP A 46 12.89 1.03 4.78
C TRP A 46 13.57 1.49 3.47
N ASN A 47 13.23 0.82 2.37
CA ASN A 47 13.69 1.15 1.02
C ASN A 47 12.55 0.98 0.01
N GLU A 48 12.73 1.56 -1.17
CA GLU A 48 11.69 1.61 -2.21
C GLU A 48 11.27 0.23 -2.75
N ARG A 49 12.23 -0.69 -2.87
CA ARG A 49 11.98 -2.06 -3.37
C ARG A 49 11.10 -2.84 -2.41
N ASP A 50 11.46 -2.84 -1.13
CA ASP A 50 10.75 -3.56 -0.08
C ASP A 50 9.38 -2.91 0.19
N ALA A 51 9.30 -1.58 0.15
CA ALA A 51 8.04 -0.85 0.24
C ALA A 51 7.07 -1.23 -0.89
N GLY A 52 7.55 -1.31 -2.14
CA GLY A 52 6.73 -1.73 -3.29
C GLY A 52 6.26 -3.18 -3.17
N PHE A 53 7.15 -4.09 -2.76
CA PHE A 53 6.79 -5.50 -2.53
C PHE A 53 5.72 -5.63 -1.43
N LEU A 54 5.93 -4.96 -0.30
CA LEU A 54 4.99 -4.98 0.81
C LEU A 54 3.65 -4.33 0.44
N ALA A 55 3.66 -3.21 -0.28
CA ALA A 55 2.44 -2.55 -0.77
C ALA A 55 1.63 -3.51 -1.66
N SER A 56 2.31 -4.24 -2.57
CA SER A 56 1.64 -5.23 -3.41
C SER A 56 1.04 -6.39 -2.60
N ASN A 57 1.67 -6.81 -1.52
CA ASN A 57 1.16 -7.87 -0.66
C ASN A 57 0.02 -7.38 0.25
N LEU A 58 0.13 -6.16 0.78
CA LEU A 58 -0.95 -5.51 1.55
C LEU A 58 -2.22 -5.42 0.71
N GLU A 59 -2.14 -5.02 -0.56
CA GLU A 59 -3.31 -4.97 -1.43
C GLU A 59 -3.96 -6.35 -1.63
N LYS A 60 -3.16 -7.39 -1.86
CA LYS A 60 -3.66 -8.76 -1.97
C LYS A 60 -4.35 -9.21 -0.68
N ALA A 61 -3.75 -8.93 0.48
CA ALA A 61 -4.31 -9.29 1.78
C ALA A 61 -5.61 -8.54 2.09
N ILE A 62 -5.66 -7.23 1.78
CA ILE A 62 -6.87 -6.41 1.90
C ILE A 62 -7.99 -7.00 1.05
N LEU A 63 -7.72 -7.34 -0.21
CA LEU A 63 -8.73 -7.96 -1.10
C LEU A 63 -9.22 -9.31 -0.56
N SER A 64 -8.32 -10.15 -0.07
CA SER A 64 -8.66 -11.44 0.55
C SER A 64 -9.58 -11.24 1.76
N TRP A 65 -9.26 -10.28 2.64
CA TRP A 65 -10.11 -9.97 3.80
C TRP A 65 -11.45 -9.35 3.41
N GLU A 66 -11.50 -8.45 2.41
CA GLU A 66 -12.75 -7.88 1.90
C GLU A 66 -13.68 -8.94 1.34
N MET A 67 -13.17 -9.83 0.50
CA MET A 67 -13.94 -10.96 -0.03
C MET A 67 -14.47 -11.84 1.08
N ARG A 68 -13.63 -12.16 2.07
CA ARG A 68 -14.05 -12.98 3.21
C ARG A 68 -15.14 -12.30 4.04
N LEU A 69 -15.03 -10.99 4.31
CA LEU A 69 -16.08 -10.23 4.98
C LEU A 69 -17.40 -10.27 4.21
N GLU A 70 -17.35 -10.19 2.88
CA GLU A 70 -18.54 -10.25 2.03
C GLU A 70 -19.19 -11.64 2.04
N THR A 71 -18.38 -12.70 2.00
CA THR A 71 -18.89 -14.08 2.12
C THR A 71 -19.58 -14.31 3.48
N GLU A 72 -19.00 -13.82 4.57
CA GLU A 72 -19.57 -13.95 5.93
C GLU A 72 -20.88 -13.16 6.07
N LYS A 73 -20.98 -11.96 5.50
CA LYS A 73 -22.24 -11.19 5.44
C LYS A 73 -23.34 -11.95 4.70
N SER A 74 -23.04 -12.46 3.51
CA SER A 74 -24.00 -13.20 2.69
C SER A 74 -24.47 -14.50 3.38
N ALA A 75 -23.59 -15.17 4.12
CA ALA A 75 -23.91 -16.36 4.90
C ALA A 75 -24.79 -16.04 6.12
N SER A 76 -24.59 -14.87 6.74
CA SER A 76 -25.40 -14.36 7.86
C SER A 76 -26.79 -13.86 7.43
N SER A 77 -26.96 -13.41 6.18
CA SER A 77 -28.29 -13.06 5.65
C SER A 77 -29.12 -14.29 5.27
N LYS A 78 -28.48 -15.36 4.78
CA LYS A 78 -29.17 -16.61 4.42
C LYS A 78 -29.57 -17.46 5.62
N ARG A 79 -28.83 -17.35 6.71
CA ARG A 79 -29.11 -18.04 7.98
C ARG A 79 -29.43 -16.96 9.00
N LYS A 80 -30.70 -16.78 9.37
CA LYS A 80 -31.13 -15.93 10.51
C LYS A 80 -30.50 -16.45 11.82
N LEU A 81 -29.21 -16.24 11.98
CA LEU A 81 -28.38 -16.86 13.00
C LEU A 81 -27.82 -15.74 13.85
N ASP A 82 -28.15 -15.75 15.13
CA ASP A 82 -27.47 -14.93 16.11
C ASP A 82 -25.97 -15.21 16.01
N LEU A 83 -25.21 -14.18 15.63
CA LEU A 83 -23.77 -14.30 15.51
C LEU A 83 -23.22 -14.51 16.92
N ASN A 84 -22.82 -15.76 17.23
CA ASN A 84 -22.12 -16.11 18.47
C ASN A 84 -21.02 -15.09 18.78
N PHE A 85 -20.84 -14.74 20.05
CA PHE A 85 -19.90 -13.70 20.50
C PHE A 85 -18.48 -13.89 19.91
N SER A 86 -18.00 -15.12 19.84
CA SER A 86 -16.71 -15.48 19.22
C SER A 86 -16.64 -15.11 17.73
N ARG A 87 -17.73 -15.31 16.97
CA ARG A 87 -17.82 -14.98 15.55
C ARG A 87 -17.87 -13.47 15.32
N ARG A 88 -18.58 -12.72 16.18
CA ARG A 88 -18.57 -11.25 16.19
C ARG A 88 -17.19 -10.67 16.47
N ASN A 89 -16.46 -11.22 17.44
CA ASN A 89 -15.09 -10.77 17.74
C ASN A 89 -14.13 -11.04 16.57
N LYS A 90 -14.24 -12.19 15.90
CA LYS A 90 -13.43 -12.48 14.71
C LYS A 90 -13.66 -11.47 13.59
N LEU A 91 -14.92 -11.08 13.36
CA LEU A 91 -15.27 -10.07 12.36
C LEU A 91 -14.72 -8.69 12.73
N LYS A 92 -14.86 -8.27 14.00
CA LYS A 92 -14.30 -7.02 14.52
C LYS A 92 -12.77 -6.98 14.34
N ASN A 93 -12.09 -8.07 14.66
CA ASN A 93 -10.64 -8.18 14.49
C ASN A 93 -10.25 -8.07 13.00
N MET A 94 -10.98 -8.72 12.10
CA MET A 94 -10.75 -8.56 10.66
C MET A 94 -10.95 -7.11 10.19
N HIS A 95 -12.00 -6.43 10.65
CA HIS A 95 -12.21 -5.01 10.32
C HIS A 95 -11.08 -4.11 10.83
N LEU A 96 -10.58 -4.36 12.05
CA LEU A 96 -9.45 -3.65 12.63
C LEU A 96 -8.18 -3.84 11.79
N VAL A 97 -7.84 -5.10 11.46
CA VAL A 97 -6.68 -5.44 10.66
C VAL A 97 -6.76 -4.82 9.26
N LEU A 98 -7.94 -4.86 8.64
CA LEU A 98 -8.19 -4.26 7.34
C LEU A 98 -8.03 -2.74 7.36
N ALA A 99 -8.55 -2.06 8.39
CA ALA A 99 -8.37 -0.62 8.55
C ALA A 99 -6.88 -0.26 8.71
N LYS A 100 -6.15 -0.99 9.55
CA LYS A 100 -4.71 -0.81 9.73
C LYS A 100 -3.91 -1.07 8.46
N ALA A 101 -4.24 -2.13 7.72
CA ALA A 101 -3.58 -2.44 6.45
C ALA A 101 -3.79 -1.32 5.41
N ARG A 102 -4.98 -0.73 5.34
CA ARG A 102 -5.25 0.43 4.47
C ARG A 102 -4.45 1.66 4.87
N ILE A 103 -4.34 1.94 6.17
CA ILE A 103 -3.53 3.06 6.68
C ILE A 103 -2.05 2.83 6.37
N ALA A 104 -1.54 1.61 6.60
CA ALA A 104 -0.18 1.23 6.28
C ALA A 104 0.13 1.38 4.77
N LEU A 105 -0.77 0.91 3.91
CA LEU A 105 -0.64 1.05 2.46
C LEU A 105 -0.60 2.53 2.04
N LYS A 106 -1.45 3.37 2.64
CA LYS A 106 -1.44 4.81 2.40
C LYS A 106 -0.10 5.44 2.82
N HIS A 107 0.40 5.09 4.01
CA HIS A 107 1.66 5.61 4.50
C HIS A 107 2.85 5.21 3.61
N LEU A 108 2.88 3.97 3.12
CA LEU A 108 3.91 3.51 2.17
C LEU A 108 3.90 4.31 0.87
N ARG A 109 2.71 4.59 0.32
CA ARG A 109 2.56 5.40 -0.90
C ARG A 109 3.01 6.85 -0.72
N GLU A 110 2.72 7.44 0.44
CA GLU A 110 3.14 8.81 0.76
C GLU A 110 4.66 8.90 0.98
N ALA A 111 5.24 7.88 1.61
CA ALA A 111 6.68 7.81 1.88
C ALA A 111 7.50 7.48 0.62
N PHE A 112 6.98 6.64 -0.27
CA PHE A 112 7.66 6.16 -1.47
C PHE A 112 6.81 6.40 -2.73
N PRO A 113 6.73 7.66 -3.20
CA PRO A 113 5.88 8.01 -4.35
C PRO A 113 6.33 7.36 -5.67
N PHE A 114 7.61 6.96 -5.77
CA PHE A 114 8.19 6.38 -7.00
C PHE A 114 8.22 4.85 -7.02
N MET A 115 7.70 4.20 -5.97
CA MET A 115 7.74 2.75 -5.87
C MET A 115 7.13 2.06 -7.08
N ALA A 116 7.62 0.85 -7.38
CA ALA A 116 7.10 0.05 -8.47
C ALA A 116 5.57 -0.14 -8.37
N PRO A 117 4.85 -0.14 -9.51
CA PRO A 117 3.41 -0.36 -9.51
C PRO A 117 3.09 -1.71 -8.87
N THR A 118 2.01 -1.75 -8.10
CA THR A 118 1.61 -2.98 -7.43
C THR A 118 1.13 -4.02 -8.44
N ALA A 119 1.18 -5.30 -8.06
CA ALA A 119 0.69 -6.37 -8.93
C ALA A 119 -0.80 -6.20 -9.30
N LEU A 120 -1.61 -5.62 -8.40
CA LEU A 120 -3.01 -5.31 -8.67
C LEU A 120 -3.16 -4.14 -9.66
N GLN A 121 -2.34 -3.08 -9.55
CA GLN A 121 -2.33 -1.98 -10.51
C GLN A 121 -1.96 -2.49 -11.91
N MET A 122 -0.89 -3.30 -12.01
CA MET A 122 -0.50 -3.93 -13.27
C MET A 122 -1.61 -4.80 -13.84
N ALA A 123 -2.24 -5.64 -13.01
CA ALA A 123 -3.35 -6.48 -13.45
C ALA A 123 -4.54 -5.66 -13.95
N LYS A 124 -4.90 -4.58 -13.25
CA LYS A 124 -5.96 -3.65 -13.67
C LYS A 124 -5.64 -3.07 -15.04
N VAL A 125 -4.42 -2.57 -15.25
CA VAL A 125 -4.01 -1.96 -16.52
C VAL A 125 -4.06 -2.97 -17.66
N CYS A 126 -3.52 -4.18 -17.46
CA CYS A 126 -3.46 -5.21 -18.50
C CYS A 126 -4.84 -5.77 -18.88
N ALA A 127 -5.79 -5.79 -17.94
CA ALA A 127 -7.13 -6.34 -18.17
C ALA A 127 -8.16 -5.27 -18.56
N ASN A 128 -7.76 -4.00 -18.67
CA ASN A 128 -8.69 -2.93 -18.97
C ASN A 128 -9.07 -2.93 -20.46
N LEU A 129 -10.35 -3.14 -20.74
CA LEU A 129 -10.93 -3.08 -22.10
C LEU A 129 -11.52 -1.70 -22.44
N ASP A 130 -11.58 -0.79 -21.47
CA ASP A 130 -12.16 0.54 -21.62
C ASP A 130 -11.08 1.55 -22.02
N ALA A 131 -11.09 1.94 -23.30
CA ALA A 131 -10.12 2.88 -23.87
C ALA A 131 -10.13 4.25 -23.18
N GLY A 132 -11.29 4.72 -22.70
CA GLY A 132 -11.40 6.00 -22.00
C GLY A 132 -10.69 5.96 -20.64
N LYS A 133 -10.91 4.89 -19.87
CA LYS A 133 -10.20 4.67 -18.59
C LYS A 133 -8.71 4.42 -18.80
N ALA A 134 -8.33 3.71 -19.86
CA ALA A 134 -6.93 3.47 -20.20
C ALA A 134 -6.22 4.78 -20.52
N GLY A 135 -6.85 5.63 -21.33
CA GLY A 135 -6.33 6.96 -21.65
C GLY A 135 -6.17 7.82 -20.41
N LEU A 136 -7.20 7.89 -19.55
CA LEU A 136 -7.15 8.71 -18.34
C LEU A 136 -6.08 8.25 -17.35
N GLU A 137 -5.90 6.94 -17.18
CA GLU A 137 -4.81 6.37 -16.37
C GLU A 137 -3.43 6.70 -16.97
N ALA A 138 -3.25 6.50 -18.27
CA ALA A 138 -1.98 6.78 -18.95
C ALA A 138 -1.59 8.26 -18.87
N TYR A 139 -2.55 9.17 -19.09
CA TYR A 139 -2.32 10.61 -18.97
C TYR A 139 -1.99 11.02 -17.53
N SER A 140 -2.76 10.54 -16.55
CA SER A 140 -2.51 10.85 -15.14
C SER A 140 -1.11 10.39 -14.73
N ARG A 141 -0.70 9.19 -15.14
CA ARG A 141 0.62 8.63 -14.84
C ARG A 141 1.76 9.35 -15.55
N ALA A 142 1.54 9.82 -16.79
CA ALA A 142 2.51 10.65 -17.50
C ALA A 142 2.73 12.01 -16.82
N LEU A 143 1.66 12.64 -16.34
CA LEU A 143 1.73 13.90 -15.59
C LEU A 143 2.45 13.71 -14.25
N GLU A 144 2.10 12.67 -13.50
CA GLU A 144 2.74 12.32 -12.23
C GLU A 144 4.24 12.08 -12.42
N GLY A 145 4.63 11.31 -13.44
CA GLY A 145 6.04 11.07 -13.77
C GLY A 145 6.80 12.35 -14.07
N ARG A 146 6.24 13.27 -14.88
CA ARG A 146 6.89 14.56 -15.17
C ARG A 146 6.98 15.46 -13.95
N ALA A 147 5.92 15.55 -13.15
CA ALA A 147 5.93 16.32 -11.90
C ALA A 147 7.01 15.80 -10.94
N GLY A 148 7.19 14.48 -10.86
CA GLY A 148 8.25 13.84 -10.10
C GLY A 148 9.66 14.26 -10.55
N VAL A 149 9.92 14.20 -11.85
CA VAL A 149 11.22 14.63 -12.42
C VAL A 149 11.50 16.11 -12.14
N ILE A 150 10.50 16.98 -12.27
CA ILE A 150 10.65 18.41 -11.97
C ILE A 150 10.98 18.61 -10.49
N LYS A 151 10.26 17.93 -9.59
CA LYS A 151 10.52 17.98 -8.14
C LYS A 151 11.94 17.54 -7.81
N GLU A 152 12.41 16.43 -8.37
CA GLU A 152 13.75 15.91 -8.11
C GLU A 152 14.84 16.90 -8.56
N ARG A 153 14.69 17.48 -9.76
CA ARG A 153 15.62 18.51 -10.25
C ARG A 153 15.66 19.74 -9.35
N LEU A 154 14.51 20.19 -8.84
CA LEU A 154 14.45 21.30 -7.89
C LEU A 154 15.19 20.96 -6.58
N LEU A 155 14.99 19.75 -6.05
CA LEU A 155 15.69 19.30 -4.84
C LEU A 155 17.20 19.26 -5.06
N GLN A 156 17.66 18.75 -6.22
CA GLN A 156 19.08 18.74 -6.58
C GLN A 156 19.69 20.15 -6.64
N ILE A 157 18.98 21.11 -7.24
CA ILE A 157 19.43 22.51 -7.30
C ILE A 157 19.53 23.11 -5.90
N ILE A 158 18.52 22.91 -5.05
CA ILE A 158 18.52 23.40 -3.66
C ILE A 158 19.67 22.78 -2.86
N SER A 159 19.92 21.48 -3.00
CA SER A 159 21.04 20.82 -2.32
C SER A 159 22.39 21.38 -2.79
N ALA A 160 22.56 21.63 -4.09
CA ALA A 160 23.79 22.22 -4.63
C ALA A 160 24.03 23.65 -4.10
N ASP A 161 22.98 24.47 -4.00
CA ASP A 161 23.06 25.83 -3.46
C ASP A 161 23.46 25.83 -1.97
N ILE A 162 22.88 24.92 -1.17
CA ILE A 162 23.27 24.75 0.23
C ILE A 162 24.75 24.33 0.35
N ASP A 163 25.20 23.39 -0.48
CA ASP A 163 26.60 22.92 -0.48
C ASP A 163 27.58 24.03 -0.88
N GLU A 164 27.22 24.89 -1.84
CA GLU A 164 28.03 26.06 -2.22
C GLU A 164 28.06 27.12 -1.10
N GLY A 165 26.94 27.37 -0.44
CA GLY A 165 26.88 28.24 0.75
C GLY A 165 27.77 27.74 1.89
N ASN A 166 27.79 26.42 2.11
CA ASN A 166 28.60 25.78 3.15
C ASN A 166 30.10 25.71 2.82
N ARG A 167 30.49 25.85 1.54
CA ARG A 167 31.90 26.01 1.12
C ARG A 167 32.45 27.43 1.30
N LYS A 168 31.59 28.44 1.51
CA LYS A 168 32.00 29.85 1.66
C LYS A 168 32.38 30.34 3.08
N PRO A 169 32.75 29.52 4.09
CA PRO A 169 33.48 30.03 5.25
C PRO A 169 34.90 29.47 5.24
N ASN A 170 35.87 30.23 4.69
CA ASN A 170 37.32 30.21 5.07
C ASN A 170 38.27 30.96 4.11
N SER A 171 37.80 31.94 3.33
CA SER A 171 38.70 32.80 2.54
C SER A 171 38.49 34.29 2.85
N SER A 172 38.66 34.69 4.11
CA SER A 172 38.90 36.09 4.51
C SER A 172 39.46 36.15 5.93
N LYS A 173 40.69 35.66 6.11
CA LYS A 173 41.61 36.15 7.14
C LYS A 173 43.00 36.23 6.50
N ARG A 174 43.31 37.40 5.96
CA ARG A 174 44.68 37.85 5.72
C ARG A 174 44.73 39.33 5.98
#